data_AF-A0A2E8L234-F1
#
_entry.id   AF-A0A2E8L234-F1
#
_cell.length_a   1.000
_cell.length_b   1.000
_cell.length_c   1.000
_cell.angle_alpha   90.00
_cell.angle_beta   90.00
_cell.angle_gamma   90.00
#
_symmetry.space_group_name_H-M   'P 1'
#
loop_
_entity.id
_entity.type
_entity.pdbx_description
1 polymer ?
#
loop_
_entity_poly.entity_id
_entity_poly.type
_entity_poly.pdbx_seq_one_letter_code
_entity_poly.pdbx_strand_id
1 'polypeptide(L)'
;MSGYFFSKDSLAKDDRVLLFVGNRILVRNGEFLWRRDQIAEEFIAQDTMIKVSNGREDVLVTRAPAGVEVFLDAELSSLRSLLFEGDERAMLVAGKANQLLDWHASHQFCGFCGEKTAPDRSGQALFCDRCQHAFFPRINPCVIMLVVDGSRILLARNARYRTGFYSCLAGFIEVGESAEDTVRREVKEEVDLDVGAIRYYKSQSWPFPSQLMLGFFADYASGEIRPEPGEIEEAHWYDIHDLPAVPSAKVSVAGELIEHYVKAMKSSL
;
A
#
# COMPACT_ATOMS: atom_id res chain seq x y z
N MET A 1 -10.45 -16.27 -14.07
CA MET A 1 -9.86 -14.92 -14.08
C MET A 1 -8.85 -14.85 -15.20
N SER A 2 -8.92 -13.83 -16.05
CA SER A 2 -7.87 -13.58 -17.06
C SER A 2 -6.57 -13.18 -16.35
N GLY A 3 -5.42 -13.57 -16.92
CA GLY A 3 -4.09 -13.21 -16.40
C GLY A 3 -3.82 -11.70 -16.38
N TYR A 4 -2.71 -11.34 -15.73
CA TYR A 4 -2.20 -9.98 -15.59
C TYR A 4 -1.49 -9.45 -16.82
N PHE A 5 -1.19 -10.27 -17.82
CA PHE A 5 -0.39 -9.85 -18.97
C PHE A 5 -1.28 -9.58 -20.18
N PHE A 6 -1.01 -8.47 -20.85
CA PHE A 6 -1.72 -8.04 -22.05
C PHE A 6 -0.74 -7.64 -23.13
N SER A 7 -0.95 -8.11 -24.36
CA SER A 7 -0.11 -7.76 -25.51
C SER A 7 -0.47 -6.38 -26.03
N LYS A 8 0.53 -5.51 -26.22
CA LYS A 8 0.34 -4.19 -26.84
C LYS A 8 -0.32 -4.29 -28.22
N ASP A 9 -0.04 -5.35 -28.99
CA ASP A 9 -0.61 -5.55 -30.33
C ASP A 9 -2.13 -5.76 -30.32
N SER A 10 -2.69 -6.11 -29.16
CA SER A 10 -4.13 -6.31 -28.96
C SER A 10 -4.86 -5.04 -28.48
N LEU A 11 -4.17 -3.90 -28.39
CA LEU A 11 -4.76 -2.65 -27.91
C LEU A 11 -5.84 -2.10 -28.85
N ALA A 12 -7.05 -1.90 -28.31
CA ALA A 12 -8.13 -1.17 -28.96
C ALA A 12 -8.06 0.33 -28.65
N LYS A 13 -8.68 1.17 -29.50
CA LYS A 13 -8.64 2.64 -29.36
C LYS A 13 -9.34 3.16 -28.10
N ASP A 14 -10.35 2.44 -27.63
CA ASP A 14 -11.18 2.76 -26.48
C ASP A 14 -10.69 2.15 -25.16
N ASP A 15 -9.64 1.31 -25.21
CA ASP A 15 -9.04 0.74 -24.00
C ASP A 15 -8.59 1.81 -23.02
N ARG A 16 -8.78 1.52 -21.72
CA ARG A 16 -8.32 2.37 -20.63
C ARG A 16 -6.87 2.08 -20.31
N VAL A 17 -6.05 3.12 -20.25
CA VAL A 17 -4.63 3.04 -19.97
C VAL A 17 -4.27 3.86 -18.75
N LEU A 18 -3.45 3.30 -17.86
CA LEU A 18 -2.80 3.97 -16.75
C LEU A 18 -1.30 4.07 -17.02
N LEU A 19 -0.78 5.30 -16.99
CA LEU A 19 0.61 5.60 -17.30
C LEU A 19 1.41 5.91 -16.04
N PHE A 20 2.49 5.16 -15.82
CA PHE A 20 3.47 5.42 -14.77
C PHE A 20 4.74 6.04 -15.36
N VAL A 21 5.17 7.18 -14.80
CA VAL A 21 6.48 7.79 -15.08
C VAL A 21 7.33 7.67 -13.81
N GLY A 22 8.28 6.74 -13.81
CA GLY A 22 8.96 6.33 -12.58
C GLY A 22 7.98 5.72 -11.57
N ASN A 23 7.85 6.33 -10.39
CA ASN A 23 6.90 5.96 -9.34
C ASN A 23 5.68 6.91 -9.25
N ARG A 24 5.51 7.78 -10.24
CA ARG A 24 4.41 8.75 -10.33
C ARG A 24 3.45 8.38 -11.44
N ILE A 25 2.23 8.86 -11.31
CA ILE A 25 1.14 8.62 -12.25
C ILE A 25 0.91 9.89 -13.04
N LEU A 26 0.61 9.72 -14.33
CA LEU A 26 0.25 10.82 -15.20
C LEU A 26 -1.22 11.20 -15.03
N VAL A 27 -1.47 12.46 -14.67
CA VAL A 27 -2.81 12.98 -14.34
C VAL A 27 -3.10 14.21 -15.19
N ARG A 28 -4.29 14.31 -15.77
CA ARG A 28 -4.75 15.49 -16.50
C ARG A 28 -6.14 15.89 -16.03
N ASN A 29 -6.27 17.13 -15.55
CA ASN A 29 -7.54 17.65 -15.00
C ASN A 29 -8.12 16.77 -13.87
N GLY A 30 -7.27 16.20 -13.03
CA GLY A 30 -7.67 15.28 -11.94
C GLY A 30 -7.94 13.84 -12.37
N GLU A 31 -7.96 13.53 -13.66
CA GLU A 31 -8.17 12.18 -14.18
C GLU A 31 -6.83 11.50 -14.52
N PHE A 32 -6.68 10.23 -14.13
CA PHE A 32 -5.46 9.44 -14.37
C PHE A 32 -5.67 8.25 -15.31
N LEU A 33 -6.92 7.99 -15.71
CA LEU A 33 -7.26 6.98 -16.71
C LEU A 33 -7.36 7.63 -18.09
N TRP A 34 -6.50 7.16 -18.97
CA TRP A 34 -6.40 7.64 -20.35
C TRP A 34 -7.18 6.71 -21.27
N ARG A 35 -7.69 7.23 -22.39
CA ARG A 35 -8.07 6.37 -23.52
C ARG A 35 -6.84 6.10 -24.36
N ARG A 36 -6.73 4.88 -24.90
CA ARG A 36 -5.61 4.50 -25.76
C ARG A 36 -5.42 5.46 -26.95
N ASP A 37 -6.50 5.97 -27.55
CA ASP A 37 -6.44 6.93 -28.67
C ASP A 37 -5.90 8.32 -28.30
N GLN A 38 -5.79 8.64 -27.01
CA GLN A 38 -5.19 9.88 -26.50
C GLN A 38 -3.67 9.78 -26.33
N ILE A 39 -3.09 8.59 -26.48
CA ILE A 39 -1.68 8.33 -26.22
C ILE A 39 -1.00 7.97 -27.56
N ALA A 40 0.13 8.59 -27.87
CA ALA A 40 0.93 8.18 -29.02
C ALA A 40 1.56 6.80 -28.78
N GLU A 41 1.69 5.98 -29.83
CA GLU A 41 2.20 4.61 -29.70
C GLU A 41 3.63 4.53 -29.14
N GLU A 42 4.45 5.54 -29.43
CA GLU A 42 5.81 5.71 -28.91
C GLU A 42 5.87 5.84 -27.39
N PHE A 43 4.78 6.25 -26.73
CA PHE A 43 4.70 6.36 -25.27
C PHE A 43 4.33 5.05 -24.58
N ILE A 44 3.98 4.01 -25.35
CA ILE A 44 3.79 2.64 -24.88
C ILE A 44 5.00 1.82 -25.31
N ALA A 45 6.10 1.99 -24.57
CA ALA A 45 7.40 1.44 -24.94
C ALA A 45 7.53 -0.08 -24.70
N GLN A 46 6.61 -0.68 -23.95
CA GLN A 46 6.67 -2.09 -23.57
C GLN A 46 5.70 -2.93 -24.40
N ASP A 47 6.19 -4.05 -24.94
CA ASP A 47 5.37 -5.00 -25.71
C ASP A 47 4.32 -5.70 -24.83
N THR A 48 4.64 -5.87 -23.54
CA THR A 48 3.76 -6.48 -22.55
C THR A 48 3.31 -5.42 -21.55
N MET A 49 2.00 -5.21 -21.47
CA MET A 49 1.34 -4.38 -20.47
C MET A 49 0.80 -5.23 -19.32
N ILE A 50 0.59 -4.59 -18.17
CA ILE A 50 -0.08 -5.21 -17.02
C ILE A 50 -1.57 -4.88 -17.08
N LYS A 51 -2.43 -5.88 -17.00
CA LYS A 51 -3.87 -5.74 -16.94
C LYS A 51 -4.36 -5.79 -15.49
N VAL A 52 -5.07 -4.76 -15.08
CA VAL A 52 -5.69 -4.63 -13.77
C VAL A 52 -7.20 -4.53 -13.93
N SER A 53 -7.90 -5.54 -13.43
CA SER A 53 -9.38 -5.50 -13.37
C SER A 53 -9.85 -4.94 -12.03
N ASN A 54 -10.85 -4.05 -12.07
CA ASN A 54 -11.59 -3.56 -10.90
C ASN A 54 -12.99 -4.19 -10.77
N GLY A 55 -13.29 -5.22 -11.57
CA GLY A 55 -14.59 -5.89 -11.61
C GLY A 55 -15.67 -5.20 -12.45
N ARG A 56 -15.42 -3.96 -12.92
CA ARG A 56 -16.28 -3.24 -13.86
C ARG A 56 -15.63 -3.07 -15.23
N GLU A 57 -14.34 -2.77 -15.24
CA GLU A 57 -13.54 -2.60 -16.44
C GLU A 57 -12.11 -3.13 -16.21
N ASP A 58 -11.46 -3.46 -17.31
CA ASP A 58 -10.03 -3.77 -17.33
C ASP A 58 -9.26 -2.49 -17.68
N VAL A 59 -8.23 -2.21 -16.89
CA VAL A 59 -7.31 -1.09 -17.10
C VAL A 59 -5.94 -1.65 -17.45
N LEU A 60 -5.36 -1.16 -18.54
CA LEU A 60 -4.06 -1.55 -19.03
C LEU A 60 -3.01 -0.59 -18.49
N VAL A 61 -1.93 -1.14 -17.95
CA VAL A 61 -0.93 -0.38 -17.20
C VAL A 61 0.41 -0.55 -17.89
N THR A 62 1.11 0.56 -18.08
CA THR A 62 2.46 0.56 -18.63
C THR A 62 3.31 1.67 -18.04
N ARG A 63 4.63 1.54 -18.17
CA ARG A 63 5.58 2.61 -17.88
C ARG A 63 5.79 3.47 -19.12
N ALA A 64 5.70 4.78 -18.94
CA ALA A 64 5.95 5.78 -19.98
C ALA A 64 7.33 6.43 -19.78
N PRO A 65 7.97 6.93 -20.85
CA PRO A 65 9.24 7.65 -20.74
C PRO A 65 9.09 8.95 -19.94
N ALA A 66 10.19 9.41 -19.33
CA ALA A 66 10.22 10.70 -18.67
C ALA A 66 10.01 11.85 -19.67
N GLY A 67 9.31 12.91 -19.26
CA GLY A 67 8.99 14.07 -20.09
C GLY A 67 7.71 13.92 -20.91
N VAL A 68 7.06 12.75 -20.90
CA VAL A 68 5.78 12.50 -21.58
C VAL A 68 4.67 13.46 -21.11
N GLU A 69 4.76 13.95 -19.88
CA GLU A 69 3.81 14.89 -19.27
C GLU A 69 3.68 16.20 -20.04
N VAL A 70 4.77 16.66 -20.67
CA VAL A 70 4.76 17.87 -21.49
C VAL A 70 3.98 17.66 -22.79
N PHE A 71 4.12 16.48 -23.40
CA PHE A 71 3.46 16.16 -24.67
C PHE A 71 1.96 15.87 -24.51
N LEU A 72 1.56 15.38 -23.33
CA LEU A 72 0.17 15.03 -23.04
C LEU A 72 -0.60 16.14 -22.29
N ASP A 73 0.04 17.28 -22.05
CA ASP A 73 -0.49 18.41 -21.26
C ASP A 73 -1.03 17.91 -19.90
N ALA A 74 -0.12 17.29 -19.15
CA ALA A 74 -0.44 16.54 -17.94
C ALA A 74 0.56 16.85 -16.82
N GLU A 75 0.22 16.38 -15.62
CA GLU A 75 1.02 16.53 -14.42
C GLU A 75 1.39 15.16 -13.83
N LEU A 76 2.45 15.14 -13.04
CA LEU A 76 2.89 13.92 -12.34
C LEU A 76 2.43 13.97 -10.89
N SER A 77 1.49 13.08 -10.54
CA SER A 77 1.01 12.93 -9.17
C SER A 77 1.64 11.71 -8.51
N SER A 78 1.92 11.80 -7.20
CA SER A 78 2.31 10.63 -6.42
C SER A 78 1.07 9.81 -6.11
N LEU A 79 1.20 8.48 -6.07
CA LEU A 79 0.09 7.63 -5.67
C LEU A 79 -0.43 8.01 -4.27
N ARG A 80 0.45 8.42 -3.34
CA ARG A 80 0.06 8.93 -2.00
C ARG A 80 -0.85 10.16 -2.09
N SER A 81 -0.52 11.13 -2.94
CA SER A 81 -1.32 12.35 -3.12
C SER A 81 -2.74 12.01 -3.57
N LEU A 82 -2.87 11.11 -4.55
CA LEU A 82 -4.17 10.65 -5.05
C LEU A 82 -5.00 9.93 -3.97
N LEU A 83 -4.36 9.20 -3.04
CA LEU A 83 -5.08 8.58 -1.92
C LEU A 83 -5.70 9.62 -0.99
N PHE A 84 -4.98 10.72 -0.72
CA PHE A 84 -5.45 11.77 0.18
C PHE A 84 -6.58 12.62 -0.41
N GLU A 85 -6.67 12.69 -1.74
CA GLU A 85 -7.78 13.32 -2.46
C GLU A 85 -9.08 12.49 -2.39
N GLY A 86 -9.01 11.26 -1.86
CA GLY A 86 -10.19 10.43 -1.56
C GLY A 86 -10.76 9.68 -2.76
N ASP A 87 -9.98 9.51 -3.83
CA ASP A 87 -10.41 8.71 -4.98
C ASP A 87 -10.21 7.21 -4.70
N GLU A 88 -11.30 6.54 -4.33
CA GLU A 88 -11.35 5.09 -4.10
C GLU A 88 -10.92 4.30 -5.36
N ARG A 89 -11.15 4.83 -6.57
CA ARG A 89 -10.69 4.20 -7.81
C ARG A 89 -9.18 4.25 -7.92
N ALA A 90 -8.55 5.35 -7.50
CA ALA A 90 -7.10 5.47 -7.45
C ALA A 90 -6.49 4.44 -6.49
N MET A 91 -7.10 4.24 -5.31
CA MET A 91 -6.65 3.22 -4.34
C MET A 91 -6.65 1.81 -4.96
N LEU A 92 -7.75 1.40 -5.58
CA LEU A 92 -7.93 0.02 -6.05
C LEU A 92 -7.14 -0.25 -7.33
N VAL A 93 -7.30 0.59 -8.36
CA VAL A 93 -6.69 0.35 -9.68
C VAL A 93 -5.23 0.74 -9.65
N ALA A 94 -4.91 1.98 -9.29
CA ALA A 94 -3.54 2.47 -9.36
C ALA A 94 -2.66 1.83 -8.27
N GLY A 95 -3.23 1.54 -7.10
CA GLY A 95 -2.54 0.78 -6.06
C GLY A 95 -2.18 -0.65 -6.47
N LYS A 96 -3.12 -1.38 -7.07
CA LYS A 96 -2.85 -2.73 -7.60
C LYS A 96 -1.89 -2.69 -8.79
N ALA A 97 -2.03 -1.69 -9.66
CA ALA A 97 -1.13 -1.46 -10.78
C ALA A 97 0.31 -1.24 -10.32
N ASN A 98 0.54 -0.39 -9.32
CA ASN A 98 1.87 -0.15 -8.75
C ASN A 98 2.50 -1.46 -8.24
N GLN A 99 1.74 -2.23 -7.46
CA GLN A 99 2.19 -3.52 -6.91
C GLN A 99 2.61 -4.52 -8.00
N LEU A 100 1.79 -4.65 -9.06
CA LEU A 100 2.07 -5.58 -10.15
C LEU A 100 3.22 -5.11 -11.04
N LEU A 101 3.34 -3.80 -11.29
CA LEU A 101 4.47 -3.24 -12.03
C LEU A 101 5.78 -3.43 -11.27
N ASP A 102 5.78 -3.20 -9.97
CA ASP A 102 6.97 -3.38 -9.12
C ASP A 102 7.36 -4.87 -9.04
N TRP A 103 6.39 -5.76 -8.87
CA TRP A 103 6.62 -7.21 -8.92
C TRP A 103 7.19 -7.65 -10.27
N HIS A 104 6.58 -7.23 -11.39
CA HIS A 104 7.04 -7.60 -12.72
C HIS A 104 8.46 -7.11 -12.95
N ALA A 105 8.75 -5.84 -12.61
CA ALA A 105 10.07 -5.25 -12.75
C ALA A 105 11.13 -6.00 -11.91
N SER A 106 10.80 -6.44 -10.69
CA SER A 106 11.74 -7.12 -9.80
C SER A 106 11.95 -8.61 -10.09
N HIS A 107 11.23 -9.20 -11.04
CA HIS A 107 11.29 -10.63 -11.36
C HIS A 107 11.53 -10.91 -12.84
N GLN A 108 12.08 -9.96 -13.61
CA GLN A 108 12.44 -10.16 -15.02
C GLN A 108 13.41 -11.33 -15.25
N PHE A 109 14.20 -11.66 -14.22
CA PHE A 109 15.13 -12.78 -14.21
C PHE A 109 14.88 -13.68 -13.00
N CYS A 110 15.14 -14.97 -13.15
CA CYS A 110 14.96 -15.98 -12.14
C CYS A 110 16.00 -15.82 -11.03
N GLY A 111 15.55 -15.63 -9.79
CA GLY A 111 16.42 -15.54 -8.61
C GLY A 111 17.23 -16.80 -8.31
N PHE A 112 16.89 -17.96 -8.87
CA PHE A 112 17.61 -19.23 -8.66
C PHE A 112 18.72 -19.50 -9.69
N CYS A 113 18.52 -19.11 -10.95
CA CYS A 113 19.43 -19.49 -12.05
C CYS A 113 19.83 -18.36 -13.00
N GLY A 114 19.28 -17.16 -12.83
CA GLY A 114 19.59 -15.99 -13.67
C GLY A 114 18.92 -15.95 -15.05
N GLU A 115 18.18 -17.00 -15.44
CA GLU A 115 17.47 -17.04 -16.72
C GLU A 115 16.30 -16.03 -16.77
N LYS A 116 15.96 -15.53 -17.96
CA LYS A 116 14.79 -14.64 -18.13
C LYS A 116 13.50 -15.38 -17.74
N THR A 117 12.61 -14.71 -17.03
CA THR A 117 11.27 -15.24 -16.74
C THR A 117 10.27 -14.82 -17.82
N ALA A 118 9.17 -15.56 -17.94
CA ALA A 118 8.06 -15.25 -18.83
C ALA A 118 6.73 -15.49 -18.12
N PRO A 119 5.62 -14.86 -18.54
CA PRO A 119 4.29 -15.18 -18.05
C PRO A 119 4.00 -16.69 -18.11
N ASP A 120 3.41 -17.24 -17.05
CA ASP A 120 2.91 -18.61 -17.07
C ASP A 120 1.64 -18.75 -17.94
N ARG A 121 1.16 -19.98 -18.13
CA ARG A 121 -0.05 -20.24 -18.95
C ARG A 121 -1.31 -19.55 -18.41
N SER A 122 -1.42 -19.37 -17.10
CA SER A 122 -2.55 -18.66 -16.49
C SER A 122 -2.40 -17.13 -16.58
N GLY A 123 -1.19 -16.64 -16.84
CA GLY A 123 -0.80 -15.24 -16.79
C GLY A 123 -0.86 -14.64 -15.39
N GLN A 124 -0.84 -15.44 -14.33
CA GLN A 124 -0.92 -14.98 -12.94
C GLN A 124 0.44 -15.00 -12.23
N ALA A 125 1.43 -15.63 -12.85
CA ALA A 125 2.79 -15.72 -12.34
C ALA A 125 3.81 -15.47 -13.46
N LEU A 126 5.03 -15.20 -13.04
CA LEU A 126 6.21 -15.33 -13.88
C LEU A 126 6.81 -16.72 -13.65
N PHE A 127 7.25 -17.35 -14.73
CA PHE A 127 7.76 -18.71 -14.74
C PHE A 127 9.14 -18.76 -15.39
N CYS A 128 10.02 -19.58 -14.83
CA CYS A 128 11.33 -19.85 -15.40
C CYS A 128 11.34 -21.23 -16.06
N ASP A 129 11.42 -21.28 -17.39
CA ASP A 129 11.41 -22.55 -18.14
C ASP A 129 12.64 -23.42 -17.85
N ARG A 130 13.77 -22.83 -17.43
CA ARG A 130 15.00 -23.59 -17.16
C ARG A 130 14.95 -24.38 -15.86
N CYS A 131 14.51 -23.76 -14.76
CA CYS A 131 14.48 -24.39 -13.44
C CYS A 131 13.08 -24.69 -12.93
N GLN A 132 12.04 -24.42 -13.73
CA GLN A 132 10.64 -24.74 -13.46
C GLN A 132 10.08 -24.08 -12.17
N HIS A 133 10.62 -22.92 -11.80
CA HIS A 133 10.14 -22.13 -10.66
C HIS A 133 9.12 -21.07 -11.10
N ALA A 134 8.06 -20.92 -10.31
CA ALA A 134 7.06 -19.88 -10.46
C ALA A 134 7.24 -18.78 -9.40
N PHE A 135 7.02 -17.53 -9.80
CA PHE A 135 7.07 -16.34 -8.96
C PHE A 135 5.71 -15.66 -9.03
N PHE A 136 5.03 -15.56 -7.89
CA PHE A 136 3.73 -14.89 -7.79
C PHE A 136 3.91 -13.43 -7.33
N PRO A 137 2.92 -12.55 -7.58
CA PRO A 137 2.91 -11.21 -6.99
C PRO A 137 3.14 -11.25 -5.48
N ARG A 138 4.05 -10.39 -5.00
CA ARG A 138 4.43 -10.35 -3.57
C ARG A 138 3.53 -9.42 -2.80
N ILE A 139 3.05 -9.89 -1.64
CA ILE A 139 2.33 -9.11 -0.64
C ILE A 139 3.12 -9.26 0.67
N ASN A 140 3.46 -8.14 1.30
CA ASN A 140 4.17 -8.10 2.56
C ASN A 140 3.16 -7.89 3.70
N PRO A 141 2.91 -8.88 4.55
CA PRO A 141 2.01 -8.72 5.69
C PRO A 141 2.62 -7.76 6.73
N CYS A 142 1.78 -6.86 7.23
CA CYS A 142 2.18 -5.82 8.17
C CYS A 142 1.04 -5.63 9.17
N VAL A 143 1.36 -5.48 10.45
CA VAL A 143 0.38 -5.15 11.48
C VAL A 143 0.36 -3.64 11.71
N ILE A 144 -0.79 -3.12 12.10
CA ILE A 144 -0.94 -1.76 12.60
C ILE A 144 -1.89 -1.79 13.78
N MET A 145 -1.46 -1.25 14.91
CA MET A 145 -2.13 -1.45 16.17
C MET A 145 -2.34 -0.15 16.94
N LEU A 146 -3.55 0.03 17.45
CA LEU A 146 -3.85 1.07 18.43
C LEU A 146 -3.74 0.45 19.82
N VAL A 147 -2.77 0.92 20.61
CA VAL A 147 -2.65 0.53 22.02
C VAL A 147 -3.56 1.42 22.86
N VAL A 148 -4.39 0.82 23.72
CA VAL A 148 -5.47 1.51 24.44
C VAL A 148 -5.41 1.26 25.95
N ASP A 149 -5.76 2.27 26.72
CA ASP A 149 -5.84 2.27 28.19
C ASP A 149 -7.01 3.14 28.65
N GLY A 150 -8.22 2.56 28.65
CA GLY A 150 -9.45 3.27 29.02
C GLY A 150 -9.73 4.47 28.10
N SER A 151 -9.70 5.70 28.64
CA SER A 151 -9.91 6.92 27.85
C SER A 151 -8.66 7.40 27.12
N ARG A 152 -7.53 6.72 27.27
CA ARG A 152 -6.26 7.12 26.64
C ARG A 152 -5.84 6.13 25.57
N ILE A 153 -5.24 6.65 24.51
CA ILE A 153 -4.67 5.88 23.40
C ILE A 153 -3.21 6.28 23.18
N LEU A 154 -2.38 5.32 22.81
CA LEU A 154 -0.99 5.58 22.47
C LEU A 154 -0.91 6.02 21.01
N LEU A 155 -0.29 7.17 20.77
CA LEU A 155 0.05 7.62 19.42
C LEU A 155 1.53 8.01 19.36
N ALA A 156 2.15 7.72 18.22
CA ALA A 156 3.56 7.97 17.98
C ALA A 156 3.81 8.72 16.66
N ARG A 157 4.92 9.43 16.59
CA ARG A 157 5.42 10.08 15.38
C ARG A 157 6.71 9.38 14.95
N ASN A 158 6.72 8.89 13.72
CA ASN A 158 7.87 8.18 13.15
C ASN A 158 9.02 9.16 12.83
N ALA A 159 10.26 8.81 13.18
CA ALA A 159 11.43 9.65 12.98
C ALA A 159 11.86 9.77 11.51
N ARG A 160 11.60 8.74 10.70
CA ARG A 160 11.98 8.68 9.28
C ARG A 160 11.00 9.42 8.38
N TYR A 161 9.72 9.41 8.75
CA TYR A 161 8.65 10.09 8.03
C TYR A 161 8.12 11.24 8.88
N ARG A 162 8.66 12.45 8.66
CA ARG A 162 8.19 13.69 9.31
C ARG A 162 6.82 14.14 8.77
N THR A 163 5.84 13.26 8.85
CA THR A 163 4.44 13.59 8.69
C THR A 163 4.03 14.39 9.91
N GLY A 164 3.35 15.53 9.75
CA GLY A 164 2.89 16.37 10.87
C GLY A 164 1.77 15.75 11.72
N PHE A 165 1.67 14.42 11.75
CA PHE A 165 0.61 13.65 12.41
C PHE A 165 1.22 12.62 13.36
N TYR A 166 0.49 12.30 14.43
CA TYR A 166 0.75 11.12 15.28
C TYR A 166 -0.19 9.98 14.86
N SER A 167 0.31 8.75 14.86
CA SER A 167 -0.39 7.58 14.34
C SER A 167 -0.26 6.39 15.29
N CYS A 168 -1.03 5.34 15.00
CA CYS A 168 -0.80 3.98 15.51
C CYS A 168 0.64 3.52 15.22
N LEU A 169 1.12 2.58 16.04
CA LEU A 169 2.34 1.80 15.78
C LEU A 169 2.08 0.81 14.63
N ALA A 170 3.13 0.41 13.90
CA ALA A 170 2.99 -0.53 12.79
C ALA A 170 4.33 -1.19 12.42
N GLY A 171 4.28 -2.46 12.01
CA GLY A 171 5.49 -3.17 11.61
C GLY A 171 5.24 -4.46 10.85
N PHE A 172 6.29 -4.95 10.19
CA PHE A 172 6.21 -6.12 9.32
C PHE A 172 6.13 -7.40 10.15
N ILE A 173 5.33 -8.35 9.69
CA ILE A 173 5.33 -9.70 10.26
C ILE A 173 6.62 -10.41 9.86
N GLU A 174 7.36 -10.92 10.84
CA GLU A 174 8.59 -11.68 10.58
C GLU A 174 8.33 -13.18 10.33
N VAL A 175 9.35 -13.85 9.81
CA VAL A 175 9.28 -15.28 9.52
C VAL A 175 9.09 -16.07 10.82
N GLY A 176 7.97 -16.78 10.91
CA GLY A 176 7.64 -17.60 12.07
C GLY A 176 6.75 -16.92 13.10
N GLU A 177 6.35 -15.66 12.88
CA GLU A 177 5.44 -14.95 13.76
C GLU A 177 3.96 -15.12 13.37
N SER A 178 3.08 -15.14 14.38
CA SER A 178 1.69 -14.77 14.19
C SER A 178 1.53 -13.24 14.14
N ALA A 179 0.41 -12.74 13.62
CA ALA A 179 0.15 -11.30 13.63
C ALA A 179 0.06 -10.76 15.06
N GLU A 180 -0.47 -11.55 15.99
CA GLU A 180 -0.54 -11.21 17.41
C GLU A 180 0.85 -11.14 18.06
N ASP A 181 1.78 -12.03 17.69
CA ASP A 181 3.17 -11.99 18.18
C ASP A 181 3.89 -10.75 17.66
N THR A 182 3.73 -10.44 16.36
CA THR A 182 4.25 -9.21 15.77
C THR A 182 3.69 -7.98 16.48
N VAL A 183 2.40 -7.94 16.82
CA VAL A 183 1.83 -6.82 17.60
C VAL A 183 2.55 -6.65 18.94
N ARG A 184 2.84 -7.75 19.66
CA ARG A 184 3.56 -7.68 20.94
C ARG A 184 5.00 -7.22 20.75
N ARG A 185 5.69 -7.77 19.75
CA ARG A 185 7.08 -7.43 19.45
C ARG A 185 7.22 -5.96 19.09
N GLU A 186 6.45 -5.48 18.11
CA GLU A 186 6.52 -4.09 17.63
C GLU A 186 6.21 -3.09 18.76
N VAL A 187 5.17 -3.34 19.58
CA VAL A 187 4.89 -2.46 20.73
C VAL A 187 6.04 -2.48 21.75
N LYS A 188 6.68 -3.64 21.94
CA LYS A 188 7.80 -3.75 22.86
C LYS A 188 9.05 -3.05 22.32
N GLU A 189 9.35 -3.24 21.04
CA GLU A 189 10.52 -2.67 20.37
C GLU A 189 10.39 -1.16 20.22
N GLU A 190 9.27 -0.66 19.70
CA GLU A 190 9.13 0.75 19.34
C GLU A 190 8.96 1.67 20.57
N VAL A 191 8.35 1.19 21.67
CA VAL A 191 7.97 2.03 22.82
C VAL A 191 8.18 1.41 24.20
N ASP A 192 8.79 0.22 24.32
CA ASP A 192 9.06 -0.50 25.59
C ASP A 192 7.81 -0.80 26.46
N LEU A 193 6.64 -1.00 25.82
CA LEU A 193 5.41 -1.38 26.53
C LEU A 193 5.06 -2.85 26.36
N ASP A 194 4.36 -3.41 27.35
CA ASP A 194 3.73 -4.72 27.27
C ASP A 194 2.23 -4.56 27.03
N VAL A 195 1.67 -5.41 26.17
CA VAL A 195 0.24 -5.43 25.86
C VAL A 195 -0.41 -6.75 26.26
N GLY A 196 -1.70 -6.69 26.59
CA GLY A 196 -2.53 -7.81 27.01
C GLY A 196 -3.35 -8.40 25.85
N ALA A 197 -4.67 -8.24 25.92
CA ALA A 197 -5.57 -8.76 24.89
C ALA A 197 -5.40 -8.02 23.57
N ILE A 198 -5.36 -8.78 22.47
CA ILE A 198 -5.21 -8.28 21.10
C ILE A 198 -6.48 -8.66 20.33
N ARG A 199 -7.06 -7.71 19.61
CA ARG A 199 -8.31 -7.89 18.85
C ARG A 199 -8.13 -7.39 17.44
N TYR A 200 -8.34 -8.28 16.47
CA TYR A 200 -8.38 -7.91 15.06
C TYR A 200 -9.57 -6.98 14.76
N TYR A 201 -9.32 -5.97 13.92
CA TYR A 201 -10.33 -5.03 13.45
C TYR A 201 -10.69 -5.25 11.98
N LYS A 202 -9.74 -4.99 11.08
CA LYS A 202 -9.90 -5.16 9.63
C LYS A 202 -8.54 -5.25 8.94
N SER A 203 -8.54 -5.57 7.65
CA SER A 203 -7.36 -5.47 6.80
C SER A 203 -7.53 -4.38 5.74
N GLN A 204 -6.41 -3.87 5.24
CA GLN A 204 -6.36 -2.90 4.15
C GLN A 204 -5.17 -3.20 3.23
N SER A 205 -5.41 -3.27 1.91
CA SER A 205 -4.30 -3.27 0.95
C SER A 205 -3.66 -1.89 0.93
N TRP A 206 -2.34 -1.84 1.11
CA TRP A 206 -1.57 -0.61 1.19
C TRP A 206 -0.45 -0.61 0.14
N PRO A 207 -0.61 0.12 -0.97
CA PRO A 207 0.17 -0.07 -2.19
C PRO A 207 1.54 0.63 -2.17
N PHE A 208 2.23 0.64 -1.03
CA PHE A 208 3.53 1.28 -0.88
C PHE A 208 4.57 0.36 -0.22
N PRO A 209 5.31 -0.47 -1.00
CA PRO A 209 5.04 -0.80 -2.40
C PRO A 209 3.94 -1.86 -2.55
N SER A 210 3.87 -2.85 -1.66
CA SER A 210 2.90 -3.97 -1.68
C SER A 210 2.64 -4.54 -0.29
N GLN A 211 1.95 -3.80 0.59
CA GLN A 211 1.67 -4.23 1.96
C GLN A 211 0.21 -4.68 2.14
N LEU A 212 -0.02 -5.64 3.02
CA LEU A 212 -1.34 -5.95 3.57
C LEU A 212 -1.34 -5.56 5.05
N MET A 213 -1.96 -4.43 5.35
CA MET A 213 -2.08 -3.92 6.72
C MET A 213 -3.17 -4.70 7.44
N LEU A 214 -2.84 -5.24 8.61
CA LEU A 214 -3.75 -5.92 9.51
C LEU A 214 -3.94 -5.03 10.74
N GLY A 215 -5.13 -4.45 10.88
CA GLY A 215 -5.47 -3.52 11.95
C GLY A 215 -5.85 -4.25 13.24
N PHE A 216 -5.27 -3.84 14.36
CA PHE A 216 -5.53 -4.40 15.68
C PHE A 216 -5.79 -3.33 16.75
N PHE A 217 -6.55 -3.70 17.77
CA PHE A 217 -6.52 -3.05 19.08
C PHE A 217 -5.72 -3.90 20.04
N ALA A 218 -4.89 -3.28 20.87
CA ALA A 218 -4.12 -3.95 21.91
C ALA A 218 -4.33 -3.25 23.25
N ASP A 219 -4.71 -4.00 24.29
CA ASP A 219 -4.86 -3.41 25.63
C ASP A 219 -3.50 -3.21 26.26
N TYR A 220 -3.23 -2.02 26.80
CA TYR A 220 -2.06 -1.78 27.62
C TYR A 220 -2.05 -2.72 28.84
N ALA A 221 -0.89 -3.31 29.14
CA ALA A 221 -0.70 -4.15 30.32
C ALA A 221 0.27 -3.54 31.32
N SER A 222 1.46 -3.14 30.87
CA SER A 222 2.51 -2.58 31.74
C SER A 222 3.60 -1.85 30.95
N GLY A 223 4.45 -1.10 31.66
CA GLY A 223 5.64 -0.46 31.12
C GLY A 223 5.60 1.07 31.21
N GLU A 224 6.68 1.69 30.77
CA GLU A 224 6.80 3.13 30.62
C GLU A 224 7.23 3.41 29.18
N ILE A 225 6.62 4.42 28.54
CA ILE A 225 6.93 4.73 27.15
C ILE A 225 8.41 5.11 27.02
N ARG A 226 9.15 4.34 26.23
CA ARG A 226 10.53 4.64 25.83
C ARG A 226 10.67 4.44 24.33
N PRO A 227 10.59 5.53 23.54
CA PRO A 227 10.71 5.47 22.08
C PRO A 227 12.06 4.90 21.64
N GLU A 228 12.04 3.97 20.69
CA GLU A 228 13.28 3.46 20.08
C GLU A 228 13.97 4.54 19.23
N PRO A 229 15.22 4.89 19.55
CA PRO A 229 15.94 5.95 18.83
C PRO A 229 16.11 5.66 17.33
N GLY A 230 15.63 6.57 16.51
CA GLY A 230 15.76 6.49 15.04
C GLY A 230 14.59 5.81 14.33
N GLU A 231 13.67 5.21 15.10
CA GLU A 231 12.39 4.69 14.62
C GLU A 231 11.24 5.63 15.03
N ILE A 232 11.15 5.92 16.33
CA ILE A 232 10.11 6.76 16.91
C ILE A 232 10.74 8.07 17.41
N GLU A 233 10.20 9.20 16.95
CA GLU A 233 10.63 10.53 17.38
C GLU A 233 9.97 10.90 18.72
N GLU A 234 8.65 10.69 18.80
CA GLU A 234 7.84 11.00 19.97
C GLU A 234 6.72 9.97 20.09
N ALA A 235 6.39 9.55 21.33
CA ALA A 235 5.22 8.72 21.62
C ALA A 235 4.60 9.16 22.94
N HIS A 236 3.28 9.33 22.94
CA HIS A 236 2.56 9.82 24.10
C HIS A 236 1.19 9.15 24.24
N TRP A 237 0.72 9.10 25.48
CA TRP A 237 -0.68 8.85 25.79
C TRP A 237 -1.48 10.12 25.50
N TYR A 238 -2.51 10.00 24.66
CA TYR A 238 -3.47 11.06 24.39
C TYR A 238 -4.84 10.65 24.89
N ASP A 239 -5.56 11.58 25.49
CA ASP A 239 -6.96 11.36 25.85
C ASP A 239 -7.84 11.44 24.58
N ILE A 240 -8.85 10.57 24.48
CA ILE A 240 -9.78 10.52 23.33
C ILE A 240 -10.58 11.82 23.11
N HIS A 241 -10.55 12.74 24.07
CA HIS A 241 -11.17 14.07 23.98
C HIS A 241 -10.19 15.17 23.54
N ASP A 242 -8.88 14.91 23.55
CA ASP A 242 -7.82 15.86 23.20
C ASP A 242 -6.73 15.18 22.36
N LEU A 243 -7.07 14.90 21.10
CA LEU A 243 -6.18 14.23 20.15
C LEU A 243 -5.33 15.24 19.37
N PRO A 244 -4.07 14.88 19.05
CA PRO A 244 -3.26 15.65 18.14
C PRO A 244 -3.79 15.50 16.71
N ALA A 245 -3.09 16.07 15.74
CA ALA A 245 -3.37 15.76 14.34
C ALA A 245 -3.10 14.26 14.07
N VAL A 246 -4.09 13.55 13.53
CA VAL A 246 -4.03 12.10 13.24
C VAL A 246 -4.38 11.80 11.76
N PRO A 247 -4.00 10.63 11.23
CA PRO A 247 -4.40 10.21 9.89
C PRO A 247 -5.92 10.18 9.68
N SER A 248 -6.35 10.44 8.45
CA SER A 248 -7.76 10.39 8.07
C SER A 248 -8.30 8.96 8.02
N ALA A 249 -9.45 8.74 8.67
CA ALA A 249 -10.21 7.48 8.61
C ALA A 249 -10.79 7.19 7.21
N LYS A 250 -10.83 8.18 6.31
CA LYS A 250 -11.25 7.96 4.92
C LYS A 250 -10.19 7.27 4.06
N VAL A 251 -8.94 7.28 4.51
CA VAL A 251 -7.78 6.88 3.70
C VAL A 251 -7.05 5.71 4.33
N SER A 252 -6.85 5.72 5.65
CA SER A 252 -5.96 4.79 6.33
C SER A 252 -6.66 4.01 7.44
N VAL A 253 -6.33 2.73 7.56
CA VAL A 253 -6.77 1.90 8.69
C VAL A 253 -6.30 2.45 10.04
N ALA A 254 -5.18 3.19 10.08
CA ALA A 254 -4.75 3.92 11.28
C ALA A 254 -5.81 4.92 11.76
N GLY A 255 -6.27 5.78 10.84
CA GLY A 255 -7.34 6.73 11.10
C GLY A 255 -8.65 6.04 11.46
N GLU A 256 -8.98 4.92 10.79
CA GLU A 256 -10.17 4.13 11.13
C GLU A 256 -10.12 3.54 12.53
N LEU A 257 -8.99 2.97 12.95
CA LEU A 257 -8.79 2.43 14.31
C LEU A 257 -9.02 3.52 15.36
N ILE A 258 -8.38 4.69 15.19
CA ILE A 258 -8.50 5.83 16.10
C ILE A 258 -9.95 6.32 16.17
N GLU A 259 -10.57 6.60 15.02
CA GLU A 259 -11.94 7.10 14.96
C GLU A 259 -12.94 6.09 15.54
N HIS A 260 -12.77 4.80 15.23
CA HIS A 260 -13.62 3.74 15.75
C HIS A 260 -13.56 3.66 17.28
N TYR A 261 -12.35 3.65 17.85
CA TYR A 261 -12.17 3.57 19.30
C TYR A 261 -12.75 4.79 20.02
N VAL A 262 -12.47 6.00 19.51
CA VAL A 262 -13.00 7.26 20.05
C VAL A 262 -14.53 7.27 20.05
N LYS A 263 -15.17 6.83 18.96
CA LYS A 263 -16.63 6.73 18.87
C LYS A 263 -17.19 5.69 19.85
N ALA A 264 -16.57 4.52 19.95
CA ALA A 264 -17.01 3.45 20.85
C ALA A 264 -16.97 3.88 22.33
N MET A 265 -15.89 4.55 22.75
CA MET A 265 -15.74 5.03 24.12
C MET A 265 -16.72 6.15 24.46
N LYS A 266 -16.94 7.10 23.53
CA LYS A 266 -17.93 8.19 23.72
C LYS A 266 -19.38 7.71 23.75
N SER A 267 -19.67 6.54 23.17
CA SER A 267 -21.01 5.95 23.17
C SER A 267 -21.28 5.06 24.40
N SER A 268 -20.24 4.74 25.17
CA SER A 268 -20.31 3.90 26.37
C SER A 268 -20.36 4.73 27.67
N LEU A 269 -20.34 6.06 27.55
CA LEU A 269 -20.47 7.06 28.63
C LEU A 269 -21.90 7.63 28.63
#